data_AF-A0A2A2TL36-F1
#
_entry.id   AF-A0A2A2TL36-F1
#
_cell.length_a   1.000
_cell.length_b   1.000
_cell.length_c   1.000
_cell.angle_alpha   90.00
_cell.angle_beta   90.00
_cell.angle_gamma   90.00
#
_symmetry.space_group_name_H-M   'P 1'
#
loop_
_entity.id
_entity.type
_entity.pdbx_description
1 polymer ?
#
loop_
_entity_poly.entity_id
_entity_poly.type
_entity_poly.pdbx_seq_one_letter_code
_entity_poly.pdbx_strand_id
1 'polypeptide(L)'
;MAIAKGQDELAEDLLNNLPTNINLLIPNICFVEALTTLEQENKYDNKFIHSLNIQVNEAERDNTSGNAKLVVSHLKQAKISFLKNKNDTRLRFNSTFHLLCERAEIIEFNTKTLLECLKEGILENHILDKIILN
;
A
#
# COMPACT_ATOMS: atom_id res chain seq x y z
N MET A 1 0.12 5.21 -1.05
CA MET A 1 -0.75 4.01 -1.24
C MET A 1 -2.18 4.34 -1.67
N ALA A 2 -2.79 5.45 -1.22
CA ALA A 2 -4.17 5.80 -1.58
C ALA A 2 -4.40 5.86 -3.10
N ILE A 3 -3.53 6.55 -3.85
CA ILE A 3 -3.52 6.55 -5.33
C ILE A 3 -3.47 5.11 -5.88
N ALA A 4 -2.50 4.30 -5.45
CA ALA A 4 -2.34 2.92 -5.93
C ALA A 4 -3.58 2.04 -5.67
N LYS A 5 -4.28 2.28 -4.55
CA LYS A 5 -5.53 1.58 -4.21
C LYS A 5 -6.77 2.15 -4.92
N GLY A 6 -6.64 3.21 -5.72
CA GLY A 6 -7.76 3.90 -6.36
C GLY A 6 -8.68 4.60 -5.35
N GLN A 7 -8.12 5.05 -4.23
CA GLN A 7 -8.86 5.72 -3.14
C GLN A 7 -8.73 7.25 -3.19
N ASP A 8 -7.89 7.77 -4.09
CA ASP A 8 -7.61 9.20 -4.21
C ASP A 8 -7.38 9.55 -5.69
N GLU A 9 -8.49 9.68 -6.43
CA GLU A 9 -8.49 10.01 -7.86
C GLU A 9 -7.99 11.44 -8.11
N LEU A 10 -8.24 12.38 -7.18
CA LEU A 10 -7.79 13.77 -7.30
C LEU A 10 -6.26 13.87 -7.22
N ALA A 11 -5.63 13.14 -6.29
CA ALA A 11 -4.18 13.09 -6.21
C ALA A 11 -3.55 12.37 -7.41
N GLU A 12 -4.21 11.32 -7.94
CA GLU A 12 -3.78 10.65 -9.16
C GLU A 12 -3.83 11.58 -10.38
N ASP A 13 -4.92 12.33 -10.55
CA ASP A 13 -5.07 13.29 -11.64
C ASP A 13 -4.05 14.42 -11.54
N LEU A 14 -3.86 15.00 -10.34
CA LEU A 14 -2.85 16.03 -10.12
C LEU A 14 -1.44 15.55 -10.47
N LEU A 15 -1.09 14.32 -10.09
CA LEU A 15 0.23 13.77 -10.37
C LEU A 15 0.44 13.52 -11.86
N ASN A 16 -0.60 13.04 -12.56
CA ASN A 16 -0.55 12.80 -14.00
C ASN A 16 -0.54 14.10 -14.81
N ASN A 17 -1.27 15.11 -14.36
CA ASN A 17 -1.54 16.38 -15.05
C ASN A 17 -1.00 17.59 -14.26
N LEU A 18 0.26 17.51 -13.80
CA LEU A 18 0.86 18.55 -12.97
C LEU A 18 0.94 19.90 -13.74
N PRO A 19 0.34 20.99 -13.23
CA PRO A 19 0.43 22.30 -13.86
C PRO A 19 1.87 22.79 -13.90
N THR A 20 2.27 23.50 -14.96
CA THR A 20 3.64 24.00 -15.17
C THR A 20 4.15 24.94 -14.07
N ASN A 21 3.26 25.50 -13.27
CA ASN A 21 3.57 26.47 -12.22
C ASN A 21 3.57 25.83 -10.82
N ILE A 22 3.41 24.51 -10.73
CA ILE A 22 3.40 23.78 -9.46
C ILE A 22 4.61 22.85 -9.43
N ASN A 23 5.44 23.01 -8.40
CA ASN A 23 6.51 22.07 -8.10
C ASN A 23 6.03 21.08 -7.04
N LEU A 24 6.21 19.79 -7.31
CA LEU A 24 5.96 18.74 -6.34
C LEU A 24 7.21 18.53 -5.50
N LEU A 25 7.09 18.69 -4.19
CA LEU A 25 8.19 18.53 -3.24
C LEU A 25 7.89 17.34 -2.33
N ILE A 26 8.81 16.38 -2.25
CA ILE A 26 8.61 15.16 -1.45
C ILE A 26 9.84 14.89 -0.58
N PRO A 27 9.67 14.79 0.75
CA PRO A 27 10.73 14.31 1.63
C PRO A 27 11.17 12.89 1.24
N ASN A 28 12.48 12.64 1.17
CA ASN A 28 13.02 11.32 0.82
C ASN A 28 12.48 10.18 1.71
N ILE A 29 12.17 10.46 2.98
CA ILE A 29 11.58 9.51 3.95
C ILE A 29 10.21 8.97 3.50
N CYS A 30 9.43 9.76 2.77
CA CYS A 30 8.11 9.33 2.26
C CYS A 30 8.22 8.20 1.23
N PHE A 31 9.34 8.09 0.50
CA PHE A 31 9.58 6.95 -0.39
C PHE A 31 9.82 5.66 0.41
N VAL A 32 10.57 5.75 1.51
CA VAL A 32 10.79 4.63 2.43
C VAL A 32 9.46 4.19 3.04
N GLU A 33 8.66 5.15 3.53
CA GLU A 33 7.33 4.89 4.07
C GLU A 33 6.42 4.20 3.04
N ALA A 34 6.41 4.67 1.79
CA ALA A 34 5.62 4.06 0.72
C ALA A 34 6.02 2.60 0.47
N LEU A 35 7.33 2.29 0.47
CA LEU A 35 7.84 0.92 0.30
C LEU A 35 7.52 0.04 1.51
N THR A 36 7.69 0.54 2.73
CA THR A 36 7.31 -0.19 3.95
C THR A 36 5.80 -0.46 3.99
N THR A 37 4.99 0.49 3.55
CA THR A 37 3.54 0.29 3.46
C THR A 37 3.20 -0.78 2.43
N LEU A 38 3.82 -0.77 1.24
CA LEU A 38 3.64 -1.83 0.25
C LEU A 38 4.03 -3.21 0.80
N GLU A 39 5.09 -3.30 1.60
CA GLU A 39 5.50 -4.55 2.26
C GLU A 39 4.42 -5.05 3.23
N GLN A 40 3.84 -4.16 4.04
CA GLN A 40 2.76 -4.50 4.96
C GLN A 40 1.50 -4.97 4.23
N GLU A 41 1.14 -4.31 3.13
CA GLU A 41 0.02 -4.71 2.26
C GLU A 41 0.25 -6.11 1.67
N ASN A 42 1.47 -6.41 1.19
CA ASN A 42 1.81 -7.74 0.71
C ASN A 42 1.66 -8.82 1.79
N LYS A 43 2.03 -8.50 3.05
CA LYS A 43 1.82 -9.41 4.19
C LYS A 43 0.33 -9.63 4.47
N TYR A 44 -0.48 -8.57 4.43
CA TYR A 44 -1.94 -8.66 4.58
C TYR A 44 -2.56 -9.52 3.48
N ASP A 45 -2.20 -9.28 2.21
CA ASP A 45 -2.71 -10.03 1.06
C ASP A 45 -2.44 -11.53 1.20
N ASN A 46 -1.22 -11.89 1.60
CA ASN A 46 -0.82 -13.28 1.77
C ASN A 46 -1.62 -13.96 2.88
N LYS A 47 -1.88 -13.26 4.00
CA LYS A 47 -2.74 -13.77 5.08
C LYS A 47 -4.17 -13.98 4.60
N PHE A 48 -4.73 -13.02 3.84
CA PHE A 48 -6.08 -13.13 3.31
C PHE A 48 -6.23 -14.30 2.33
N ILE A 49 -5.28 -14.46 1.39
CA ILE A 49 -5.26 -15.58 0.45
C ILE A 49 -5.16 -16.93 1.19
N HIS A 50 -4.32 -17.00 2.23
CA HIS A 50 -4.20 -18.19 3.05
C HIS A 50 -5.54 -18.53 3.75
N SER A 51 -6.19 -17.54 4.34
CA SER A 51 -7.52 -17.70 4.96
C SER A 51 -8.56 -18.19 3.94
N LEU A 52 -8.59 -17.62 2.73
CA LEU A 52 -9.50 -18.08 1.67
C LEU A 52 -9.26 -19.55 1.32
N ASN A 53 -8.00 -19.98 1.21
CA ASN A 53 -7.69 -21.38 0.90
C ASN A 53 -8.16 -22.33 2.01
N ILE A 54 -8.01 -21.95 3.27
CA ILE A 54 -8.53 -22.73 4.41
C ILE A 54 -10.05 -22.88 4.27
N GLN A 55 -10.77 -21.78 4.06
CA GLN A 55 -12.23 -21.79 3.98
C GLN A 55 -12.75 -22.57 2.76
N VAL A 56 -12.04 -22.52 1.62
CA VAL A 56 -12.33 -23.38 0.46
C VAL A 56 -12.20 -24.85 0.84
N ASN A 57 -11.09 -25.24 1.47
CA ASN A 57 -10.84 -26.64 1.83
C ASN A 57 -11.87 -27.18 2.84
N GLU A 58 -12.27 -26.36 3.83
CA GLU A 58 -13.30 -26.75 4.79
C GLU A 58 -14.68 -26.92 4.12
N ALA A 59 -15.07 -25.97 3.25
CA ALA A 59 -16.33 -26.08 2.51
C ALA A 59 -16.32 -27.23 1.49
N GLU A 60 -15.17 -27.59 0.92
CA GLU A 60 -15.05 -28.77 0.03
C GLU A 60 -15.25 -30.10 0.77
N ARG A 61 -14.94 -30.16 2.07
CA ARG A 61 -15.11 -31.35 2.92
C ARG A 61 -16.53 -31.52 3.45
N ASP A 62 -17.34 -30.46 3.42
CA ASP A 62 -18.73 -30.51 3.87
C ASP A 62 -19.63 -31.21 2.84
N ASN A 63 -19.94 -32.48 3.11
CA ASN A 63 -20.85 -33.29 2.30
C ASN A 63 -22.32 -33.22 2.77
N THR A 64 -22.58 -32.49 3.86
CA THR A 64 -23.87 -32.48 4.55
C THR A 64 -24.71 -31.24 4.25
N SER A 65 -24.06 -30.10 4.00
CA SER A 65 -24.71 -28.84 3.65
C SER A 65 -24.97 -28.74 2.15
N GLY A 66 -26.23 -28.45 1.77
CA GLY A 66 -26.57 -28.11 0.38
C GLY A 66 -25.88 -26.84 -0.14
N ASN A 67 -25.39 -25.98 0.77
CA ASN A 67 -24.73 -24.73 0.42
C ASN A 67 -23.22 -24.86 0.23
N ALA A 68 -22.61 -25.99 0.61
CA ALA A 68 -21.15 -26.17 0.59
C ALA A 68 -20.54 -25.88 -0.79
N LYS A 69 -21.14 -26.42 -1.86
CA LYS A 69 -20.68 -26.18 -3.24
C LYS A 69 -20.76 -24.70 -3.66
N LEU A 70 -21.80 -23.99 -3.21
CA LEU A 70 -21.97 -22.57 -3.50
C LEU A 70 -20.89 -21.74 -2.78
N VAL A 71 -20.63 -22.04 -1.51
CA VAL A 71 -19.57 -21.40 -0.73
C VAL A 71 -18.20 -21.61 -1.37
N VAL A 72 -17.87 -22.84 -1.79
CA VAL A 72 -16.62 -23.14 -2.52
C VAL A 72 -16.49 -22.28 -3.78
N SER A 73 -17.56 -22.21 -4.59
CA SER A 73 -17.59 -21.40 -5.81
C SER A 73 -17.32 -19.92 -5.52
N HIS A 74 -18.05 -19.34 -4.56
CA HIS A 74 -17.91 -17.93 -4.20
C HIS A 74 -16.52 -17.59 -3.65
N LEU A 75 -15.95 -18.43 -2.78
CA LEU A 75 -14.62 -18.20 -2.22
C LEU A 75 -13.52 -18.30 -3.28
N LYS A 76 -13.63 -19.26 -4.22
CA LYS A 76 -12.69 -19.36 -5.36
C LYS A 76 -12.78 -18.13 -6.24
N GLN A 77 -13.99 -17.64 -6.52
CA GLN A 77 -14.17 -16.43 -7.31
C GLN A 77 -13.66 -15.18 -6.59
N ALA A 78 -13.92 -15.05 -5.29
CA ALA A 78 -13.38 -13.97 -4.47
C ALA A 78 -11.85 -13.97 -4.50
N LYS A 79 -11.20 -15.13 -4.41
CA LYS A 79 -9.73 -15.27 -4.54
C LYS A 79 -9.24 -14.77 -5.90
N ILE A 80 -9.89 -15.14 -7.00
CA ILE A 80 -9.52 -14.70 -8.35
C ILE A 80 -9.63 -13.18 -8.47
N SER A 81 -10.78 -12.60 -8.06
CA SER A 81 -11.01 -11.16 -8.11
C SER A 81 -10.00 -10.41 -7.24
N PHE A 82 -9.71 -10.92 -6.04
CA PHE A 82 -8.72 -10.35 -5.14
C PHE A 82 -7.32 -10.34 -5.76
N LEU A 83 -6.88 -11.44 -6.38
CA LEU A 83 -5.58 -11.52 -7.05
C LEU A 83 -5.47 -10.53 -8.23
N LYS A 84 -6.55 -10.33 -8.99
CA LYS A 84 -6.61 -9.29 -10.02
C LYS A 84 -6.44 -7.90 -9.42
N ASN A 85 -7.26 -7.54 -8.42
CA ASN A 85 -7.19 -6.24 -7.77
C ASN A 85 -5.81 -5.96 -7.14
N LYS A 86 -5.19 -6.99 -6.54
CA LYS A 86 -3.82 -6.92 -6.03
C LYS A 86 -2.81 -6.57 -7.13
N ASN A 87 -2.89 -7.25 -8.28
CA ASN A 87 -2.01 -6.98 -9.40
C ASN A 87 -2.22 -5.55 -9.94
N ASP A 88 -3.46 -5.12 -10.10
CA ASP A 88 -3.79 -3.76 -10.57
C ASP A 88 -3.24 -2.70 -9.61
N THR A 89 -3.42 -2.91 -8.29
CA THR A 89 -2.88 -2.03 -7.25
C THR A 89 -1.35 -1.97 -7.29
N ARG A 90 -0.67 -3.10 -7.50
CA ARG A 90 0.78 -3.15 -7.61
C ARG A 90 1.30 -2.41 -8.85
N LEU A 91 0.61 -2.56 -9.99
CA LEU A 91 0.96 -1.83 -11.21
C LEU A 91 0.81 -0.33 -11.00
N ARG A 92 -0.33 0.13 -10.46
CA ARG A 92 -0.53 1.55 -10.13
C ARG A 92 0.49 2.07 -9.13
N PHE A 93 0.84 1.29 -8.11
CA PHE A 93 1.90 1.67 -7.16
C PHE A 93 3.22 1.94 -7.88
N ASN A 94 3.69 1.00 -8.70
CA ASN A 94 4.96 1.14 -9.41
C ASN A 94 4.95 2.35 -10.35
N SER A 95 3.87 2.53 -11.12
CA SER A 95 3.72 3.68 -12.01
C SER A 95 3.73 5.00 -11.23
N THR A 96 2.97 5.09 -10.13
CA THR A 96 2.91 6.27 -9.26
C THR A 96 4.27 6.56 -8.65
N PHE A 97 4.94 5.54 -8.11
CA PHE A 97 6.24 5.68 -7.48
C PHE A 97 7.31 6.19 -8.45
N HIS A 98 7.37 5.61 -9.66
CA HIS A 98 8.25 6.09 -10.72
C HIS A 98 7.95 7.54 -11.10
N LEU A 99 6.67 7.89 -11.25
CA LEU A 99 6.25 9.24 -11.62
C LEU A 99 6.67 10.27 -10.57
N LEU A 100 6.57 9.92 -9.29
CA LEU A 100 7.06 10.75 -8.19
C LEU A 100 8.59 10.90 -8.23
N CYS A 101 9.33 9.82 -8.51
CA CYS A 101 10.79 9.90 -8.65
C CYS A 101 11.24 10.79 -9.83
N GLU A 102 10.47 10.84 -10.91
CA GLU A 102 10.79 11.64 -12.10
C GLU A 102 10.37 13.11 -11.97
N ARG A 103 9.25 13.39 -11.31
CA ARG A 103 8.62 14.72 -11.31
C ARG A 103 8.75 15.48 -10.00
N ALA A 104 8.97 14.80 -8.88
CA ALA A 104 9.10 15.47 -7.60
C ALA A 104 10.55 15.89 -7.34
N GLU A 105 10.71 17.12 -6.86
CA GLU A 105 11.93 17.54 -6.22
C GLU A 105 12.01 16.90 -4.83
N ILE A 106 13.12 16.19 -4.58
CA ILE A 106 13.31 15.45 -3.33
C ILE A 106 13.89 16.40 -2.29
N ILE A 107 13.16 16.59 -1.18
CA ILE A 107 13.68 17.28 -0.01
C ILE A 107 14.42 16.24 0.85
N GLU A 108 15.68 16.50 1.16
CA GLU A 108 16.46 15.61 2.00
C GLU A 108 16.00 15.70 3.46
N PHE A 109 15.46 14.61 3.99
CA PHE A 109 15.20 14.45 5.41
C PHE A 109 16.45 13.83 6.05
N ASN A 110 17.26 14.68 6.71
CA ASN A 110 18.54 14.28 7.30
C ASN A 110 18.50 14.39 8.84
N THR A 111 19.59 13.96 9.49
CA THR A 111 19.72 13.96 10.96
C THR A 111 19.47 15.32 11.59
N LYS A 112 19.84 16.42 10.92
CA LYS A 112 19.60 17.76 11.43
C LYS A 112 18.10 18.08 11.48
N THR A 113 17.39 17.83 10.38
CA THR A 113 15.93 17.99 10.31
C THR A 113 15.23 17.12 11.37
N LEU A 114 15.71 15.89 11.57
CA LEU A 114 15.22 14.97 12.59
C LEU A 114 15.38 15.50 14.02
N LEU A 115 16.56 16.02 14.34
CA LEU A 115 16.84 16.61 15.64
C LEU A 115 16.03 17.87 15.91
N GLU A 116 15.73 18.65 14.88
CA GLU A 116 14.82 19.81 14.95
C GLU A 116 13.38 19.36 15.23
N CYS A 117 12.85 18.39 14.48
CA CYS A 117 11.50 17.84 14.73
C CYS A 117 11.34 17.22 16.13
N LEU A 118 12.39 16.55 16.63
CA LEU A 118 12.43 16.00 17.99
C LEU A 118 12.36 17.08 19.06
N LYS A 119 13.08 18.19 18.87
CA LYS A 119 13.07 19.34 19.79
C LYS A 119 11.72 20.05 19.82
N GLU A 120 11.05 20.10 18.67
CA GLU A 120 9.74 20.75 18.54
C GLU A 120 8.57 19.83 18.95
N GLY A 121 8.84 18.56 19.30
CA GLY A 121 7.80 17.61 19.73
C GLY A 121 6.80 17.26 18.64
N ILE A 122 7.19 17.39 17.37
CA ILE A 122 6.31 17.23 16.20
C ILE A 122 6.00 15.75 15.91
N LEU A 123 6.92 14.85 16.27
CA LEU A 123 6.81 13.42 15.95
C LEU A 123 6.13 12.63 17.07
N GLU A 124 5.13 11.83 16.73
CA GLU A 124 4.53 10.86 17.65
C GLU A 124 5.51 9.72 17.96
N ASN A 125 5.53 9.25 19.22
CA ASN A 125 6.50 8.28 19.74
C ASN A 125 6.64 6.99 18.90
N HIS A 126 5.58 6.54 18.24
CA HIS A 126 5.58 5.30 17.47
C HIS A 126 6.39 5.37 16.15
N ILE A 127 6.72 6.58 15.68
CA ILE A 127 7.56 6.81 14.49
C ILE A 127 9.04 6.71 14.87
N LEU A 128 9.40 7.14 16.09
CA LEU A 128 10.77 7.17 16.58
C LEU A 128 11.39 5.77 16.72
N ASP A 129 10.59 4.77 17.10
CA ASP A 129 11.03 3.38 17.26
C ASP A 129 11.55 2.73 15.96
N LYS A 130 11.31 3.36 14.79
CA LYS A 130 11.71 2.83 13.47
C LYS A 130 12.91 3.55 12.87
N ILE A 131 13.45 4.56 13.53
CA ILE A 131 14.56 5.36 13.01
C ILE A 131 15.86 4.86 13.63
N ILE A 132 16.70 4.22 12.82
CA ILE A 132 18.08 3.92 13.19
C ILE A 132 18.93 5.13 12.81
N LEU A 133 19.33 5.91 13.81
CA LEU A 133 20.29 7.00 13.67
C LEU A 133 21.70 6.42 13.78
N ASN A 134 22.49 6.52 12.71
CA ASN A 134 23.93 6.24 12.73
C ASN A 134 24.72 7.54 12.88
#